data_AF-A0A963Q2B9-F1
#
_entry.id   AF-A0A963Q2B9-F1
#
_cell.length_a   1.000
_cell.length_b   1.000
_cell.length_c   1.000
_cell.angle_alpha   90.00
_cell.angle_beta   90.00
_cell.angle_gamma   90.00
#
_symmetry.space_group_name_H-M   'P 1'
#
loop_
_entity.id
_entity.type
_entity.pdbx_description
1 polymer ?
#
loop_
_entity_poly.entity_id
_entity_poly.type
_entity_poly.pdbx_seq_one_letter_code
_entity_poly.pdbx_strand_id
1 'polypeptide(L)'
;MSDTHALDTLVQSLRRLPGVGVRSAQRMAFHLLQHDREGAQVLARSLQEAVAQVRHCARCYTFTESEICATCSDPQRDASKLCVVETPADQAALERTGAFKGRYFVLMGKLSPLDGIGPRDIGVHKLIERATDGLVQEVILATNFT
;
A
#
# COMPACT_ATOMS: atom_id res chain seq x y z
N MET A 1 17.65 -14.39 34.65
CA MET A 1 17.11 -13.28 33.84
C MET A 1 17.86 -13.26 32.51
N SER A 2 17.37 -13.91 31.44
CA SER A 2 17.85 -13.62 30.07
C SER A 2 17.08 -14.25 28.88
N ASP A 3 16.04 -15.09 29.03
CA ASP A 3 15.52 -15.85 27.86
C ASP A 3 14.07 -15.59 27.45
N THR A 4 13.34 -14.68 28.10
CA THR A 4 11.92 -14.42 27.78
C THR A 4 11.70 -13.36 26.69
N HIS A 5 12.74 -12.67 26.21
CA HIS A 5 12.54 -11.43 25.43
C HIS A 5 12.23 -11.65 23.94
N ALA A 6 12.82 -12.66 23.28
CA ALA A 6 12.73 -12.79 21.82
C ALA A 6 11.33 -13.23 21.33
N LEU A 7 10.72 -14.21 22.01
CA LEU A 7 9.36 -14.67 21.69
C LEU A 7 8.34 -13.55 21.95
N ASP A 8 8.43 -12.89 23.10
CA ASP A 8 7.52 -11.80 23.44
C ASP A 8 7.66 -10.63 22.46
N THR A 9 8.89 -10.30 22.05
CA THR A 9 9.13 -9.26 21.03
C THR A 9 8.48 -9.62 19.69
N LEU A 10 8.56 -10.89 19.26
CA LEU A 10 7.90 -11.34 18.05
C LEU A 10 6.37 -11.21 18.17
N VAL A 11 5.79 -11.63 19.29
CA VAL A 11 4.35 -11.49 19.56
C VAL A 11 3.93 -10.01 19.52
N GLN A 12 4.67 -9.11 20.16
CA GLN A 12 4.36 -7.67 20.13
C GLN A 12 4.51 -7.07 18.73
N SER A 13 5.50 -7.53 17.96
CA SER A 13 5.72 -7.05 16.59
C SER A 13 4.58 -7.48 15.66
N LEU A 14 4.12 -8.73 15.77
CA LEU A 14 3.00 -9.25 14.97
C LEU A 14 1.68 -8.52 15.26
N ARG A 15 1.49 -7.98 16.47
CA ARG A 15 0.30 -7.16 16.83
C ARG A 15 0.20 -5.83 16.08
N ARG A 16 1.28 -5.38 15.43
CA ARG A 16 1.23 -4.17 14.59
C ARG A 16 0.49 -4.40 13.27
N LEU A 17 0.27 -5.65 12.88
CA LEU A 17 -0.44 -5.99 11.66
C LEU A 17 -1.95 -5.74 11.83
N PRO A 18 -2.63 -5.16 10.82
CA PRO A 18 -4.07 -4.93 10.89
C PRO A 18 -4.82 -6.25 11.07
N GLY A 19 -5.79 -6.27 12.00
CA GLY A 19 -6.59 -7.46 12.32
C GLY A 19 -5.89 -8.50 13.21
N VAL A 20 -4.66 -8.25 13.68
CA VAL A 20 -3.91 -9.22 14.52
C VAL A 20 -3.94 -8.81 16.00
N GLY A 21 -4.83 -9.43 16.77
CA GLY A 21 -4.87 -9.31 18.23
C GLY A 21 -3.81 -10.17 18.94
N VAL A 22 -3.68 -9.99 20.27
CA VAL A 22 -2.67 -10.68 21.10
C VAL A 22 -2.73 -12.21 20.99
N ARG A 23 -3.93 -12.80 21.00
CA ARG A 23 -4.11 -14.27 20.90
C ARG A 23 -3.69 -14.80 19.53
N SER A 24 -4.01 -14.08 18.45
CA SER A 24 -3.62 -14.45 17.10
C SER A 24 -2.10 -14.34 16.92
N ALA A 25 -1.49 -13.25 17.41
CA ALA A 25 -0.05 -13.05 17.38
C ALA A 25 0.72 -14.16 18.11
N GLN A 26 0.26 -14.56 19.31
CA GLN A 26 0.85 -15.67 20.05
C GLN A 26 0.79 -16.97 19.24
N ARG A 27 -0.37 -17.32 18.68
CA ARG A 27 -0.52 -18.53 17.86
C ARG A 27 0.43 -18.54 16.65
N MET A 28 0.54 -17.41 15.96
CA MET A 28 1.46 -17.26 14.82
C MET A 28 2.92 -17.44 15.25
N ALA A 29 3.34 -16.78 16.34
CA ALA A 29 4.71 -16.85 16.85
C ALA A 29 5.10 -18.28 17.25
N PHE A 30 4.24 -18.99 18.00
CA PHE A 30 4.51 -20.38 18.38
C PHE A 30 4.58 -21.29 17.15
N HIS A 31 3.64 -21.18 16.21
CA HIS A 31 3.66 -21.97 14.98
C HIS A 31 4.96 -21.81 14.19
N LEU A 32 5.38 -20.56 13.94
CA LEU A 32 6.62 -20.26 13.23
C LEU A 32 7.85 -20.85 13.93
N LEU A 33 7.93 -20.76 15.26
CA LEU A 33 9.11 -21.24 16.00
C LEU A 33 9.14 -22.74 16.25
N GLN A 34 7.98 -23.40 16.27
CA GLN A 34 7.85 -24.84 16.51
C GLN A 34 7.85 -25.66 15.22
N HIS A 35 7.26 -25.13 14.15
CA HIS A 35 6.93 -25.91 12.97
C HIS A 35 7.49 -25.32 11.66
N ASP A 36 7.78 -24.02 11.61
CA ASP A 36 8.15 -23.34 10.36
C ASP A 36 9.21 -22.24 10.55
N ARG A 37 10.39 -22.64 11.04
CA ARG A 37 11.50 -21.71 11.29
C ARG A 37 12.08 -21.12 10.01
N GLU A 38 12.06 -21.89 8.92
CA GLU A 38 12.47 -21.41 7.61
C GLU A 38 11.52 -20.33 7.10
N GLY A 39 10.19 -20.58 7.16
CA GLY A 39 9.19 -19.57 6.82
C GLY A 39 9.33 -18.30 7.66
N ALA A 40 9.66 -18.42 8.95
CA ALA A 40 9.95 -17.26 9.80
C ALA A 40 11.13 -16.41 9.28
N GLN A 41 12.21 -17.06 8.83
CA GLN A 41 13.38 -16.37 8.27
C GLN A 41 13.07 -15.72 6.91
N VAL A 42 12.30 -16.41 6.06
CA VAL A 42 11.83 -15.87 4.78
C VAL A 42 10.98 -14.63 5.01
N LEU A 43 10.00 -14.68 5.91
CA LEU A 43 9.15 -13.53 6.26
C LEU A 43 9.99 -12.34 6.75
N ALA A 44 10.95 -12.59 7.65
CA ALA A 44 11.81 -11.53 8.17
C ALA A 44 12.60 -10.83 7.06
N ARG A 45 13.18 -11.62 6.13
CA ARG A 45 13.94 -11.09 5.00
C ARG A 45 13.06 -10.33 4.02
N SER A 46 11.93 -10.92 3.61
CA SER A 46 11.02 -10.28 2.65
C SER A 46 10.41 -8.99 3.20
N LEU A 47 10.10 -8.92 4.50
CA LEU A 47 9.67 -7.69 5.15
C LEU A 47 10.77 -6.61 5.10
N GLN A 48 12.00 -6.98 5.43
CA GLN A 48 13.14 -6.05 5.39
C GLN A 48 13.41 -5.54 3.98
N GLU A 49 13.40 -6.42 2.99
CA GLU A 49 13.62 -6.07 1.57
C GLU A 49 12.49 -5.16 1.05
N ALA A 50 11.23 -5.49 1.31
CA ALA A 50 10.10 -4.67 0.89
C ALA A 50 10.16 -3.26 1.49
N VAL A 51 10.46 -3.13 2.79
CA VAL A 51 10.60 -1.82 3.45
C VAL A 51 11.75 -1.00 2.85
N ALA A 52 12.84 -1.65 2.43
CA ALA A 52 14.01 -0.96 1.87
C ALA A 52 13.81 -0.55 0.40
N GLN A 53 13.06 -1.33 -0.38
CA GLN A 53 13.01 -1.19 -1.84
C GLN A 53 11.72 -0.56 -2.35
N VAL A 54 10.58 -0.82 -1.69
CA VAL A 54 9.29 -0.29 -2.12
C VAL A 54 9.22 1.21 -1.86
N ARG A 55 8.99 1.95 -2.92
CA ARG A 55 8.80 3.40 -2.92
C ARG A 55 7.49 3.76 -3.62
N HIS A 56 7.23 5.06 -3.72
CA HIS A 56 6.09 5.57 -4.47
C HIS A 56 6.49 5.90 -5.92
N CYS A 57 5.62 5.51 -6.85
CA CYS A 57 5.70 5.94 -8.25
C CYS A 57 5.62 7.46 -8.32
N ALA A 58 6.52 8.10 -9.06
CA ALA A 58 6.56 9.56 -9.17
C ALA A 58 5.32 10.15 -9.87
N ARG A 59 4.54 9.35 -10.61
CA ARG A 59 3.34 9.79 -11.36
C ARG A 59 2.02 9.50 -10.65
N CYS A 60 1.78 8.25 -10.28
CA CYS A 60 0.49 7.82 -9.70
C CYS A 60 0.54 7.55 -8.20
N TYR A 61 1.71 7.71 -7.58
CA TYR A 61 1.93 7.54 -6.15
C TYR A 61 1.68 6.12 -5.60
N THR A 62 1.40 5.12 -6.44
CA THR A 62 1.31 3.70 -6.04
C THR A 62 2.66 3.10 -5.63
N PHE A 63 2.65 1.89 -5.06
CA PHE A 63 3.86 1.16 -4.72
C PHE A 63 4.58 0.62 -5.96
N THR A 64 5.90 0.82 -6.00
CA THR A 64 6.79 0.30 -7.03
C THR A 64 8.23 0.33 -6.53
N GLU A 65 9.13 -0.42 -7.16
CA GLU A 65 10.58 -0.33 -6.91
C GLU A 65 11.27 0.65 -7.86
N SER A 66 10.63 0.96 -9.00
CA SER A 66 11.10 1.88 -10.03
C SER A 66 10.68 3.33 -9.74
N GLU A 67 11.24 4.29 -10.46
CA GLU A 67 10.76 5.68 -10.41
C GLU A 67 9.31 5.79 -10.95
N ILE A 68 9.02 5.06 -12.03
CA ILE A 68 7.70 5.00 -12.68
C ILE A 68 7.23 3.55 -12.70
N CYS A 69 6.02 3.28 -12.22
CA CYS A 69 5.45 1.93 -12.21
C CYS A 69 5.05 1.45 -13.63
N ALA A 70 4.92 0.13 -13.80
CA ALA A 70 4.55 -0.49 -15.08
C ALA A 70 3.25 0.09 -15.67
N THR A 71 2.24 0.34 -14.83
CA THR A 71 0.96 0.94 -15.23
C THR A 71 1.13 2.36 -15.77
N CYS A 72 2.11 3.13 -15.31
CA CYS A 72 2.37 4.51 -15.76
C CYS A 72 3.34 4.60 -16.94
N SER A 73 4.18 3.57 -17.15
CA SER A 73 5.11 3.50 -18.28
C SER A 73 4.48 2.88 -19.53
N ASP A 74 3.38 2.14 -19.39
CA ASP A 74 2.69 1.49 -20.51
C ASP A 74 2.12 2.52 -21.51
N PRO A 75 2.62 2.59 -22.77
CA PRO A 75 2.17 3.59 -23.74
C PRO A 75 0.77 3.32 -24.29
N GLN A 76 0.19 2.13 -24.10
CA GLN A 76 -1.14 1.79 -24.61
C GLN A 76 -2.28 2.40 -23.79
N ARG A 77 -1.97 3.00 -22.65
CA ARG A 77 -2.97 3.58 -21.75
C ARG A 77 -3.29 5.01 -22.07
N ASP A 78 -4.56 5.33 -21.94
CA ASP A 78 -5.11 6.66 -22.15
C ASP A 78 -4.62 7.64 -21.07
N ALA A 79 -3.78 8.58 -21.47
CA ALA A 79 -3.24 9.61 -20.59
C ALA A 79 -4.26 10.72 -20.25
N SER A 80 -5.36 10.83 -21.00
CA SER A 80 -6.39 11.83 -20.78
C SER A 80 -7.31 11.47 -19.61
N LYS A 81 -7.31 10.21 -19.16
CA LYS A 81 -8.16 9.72 -18.07
C LYS A 81 -7.36 9.37 -16.83
N LEU A 82 -7.78 9.93 -15.70
CA LEU A 82 -7.16 9.70 -14.39
C LEU A 82 -8.18 9.15 -13.39
N CYS A 83 -8.01 7.90 -12.97
CA CYS A 83 -8.82 7.28 -11.93
C CYS A 83 -8.15 7.44 -10.56
N VAL A 84 -8.81 8.12 -9.64
CA VAL A 84 -8.32 8.39 -8.28
C VAL A 84 -8.87 7.34 -7.33
N VAL A 85 -7.98 6.68 -6.59
CA VAL A 85 -8.32 5.64 -5.61
C VAL A 85 -7.65 5.91 -4.26
N GLU A 86 -8.14 5.31 -3.18
CA GLU A 86 -7.61 5.52 -1.83
C GLU A 86 -6.29 4.78 -1.61
N THR A 87 -6.22 3.51 -2.02
CA THR A 87 -5.10 2.62 -1.69
C THR A 87 -4.56 1.87 -2.92
N PRO A 88 -3.32 1.34 -2.86
CA PRO A 88 -2.79 0.47 -3.91
C PRO A 88 -3.61 -0.80 -4.11
N ALA A 89 -4.30 -1.27 -3.06
CA ALA A 89 -5.19 -2.42 -3.14
C ALA A 89 -6.41 -2.14 -4.03
N ASP A 90 -6.98 -0.93 -3.94
CA ASP A 90 -8.09 -0.48 -4.79
C ASP A 90 -7.65 -0.38 -6.26
N GLN A 91 -6.46 0.18 -6.52
CA GLN A 91 -5.88 0.18 -7.85
C GLN A 91 -5.74 -1.25 -8.39
N ALA A 92 -5.16 -2.15 -7.60
CA ALA A 92 -4.98 -3.55 -8.01
C ALA A 92 -6.31 -4.25 -8.27
N ALA A 93 -7.37 -3.91 -7.52
CA ALA A 93 -8.72 -4.43 -7.74
C ALA A 93 -9.29 -3.97 -9.08
N LEU A 94 -9.20 -2.67 -9.40
CA LEU A 94 -9.63 -2.15 -10.69
C LEU A 94 -8.83 -2.73 -11.86
N GLU A 95 -7.51 -2.84 -11.71
CA GLU A 95 -6.62 -3.41 -12.73
C GLU A 95 -6.97 -4.85 -13.09
N ARG A 96 -7.33 -5.68 -12.10
CA ARG A 96 -7.74 -7.07 -12.35
C ARG A 96 -8.98 -7.19 -13.24
N THR A 97 -9.83 -6.17 -13.30
CA THR A 97 -11.01 -6.18 -14.19
C THR A 97 -10.63 -6.06 -15.66
N GLY A 98 -9.46 -5.46 -15.97
CA GLY A 98 -9.03 -5.15 -17.34
C GLY A 98 -9.91 -4.13 -18.08
N ALA A 99 -10.97 -3.62 -17.44
CA ALA A 99 -11.97 -2.77 -18.06
C ALA A 99 -11.52 -1.32 -18.19
N PHE A 100 -10.68 -0.85 -17.27
CA PHE A 100 -10.15 0.51 -17.30
C PHE A 100 -8.80 0.58 -18.00
N LYS A 101 -8.68 1.46 -19.00
CA LYS A 101 -7.46 1.66 -19.81
C LYS A 101 -6.78 3.00 -19.56
N GLY A 102 -7.29 3.81 -18.63
CA GLY A 102 -6.67 5.08 -18.25
C GLY A 102 -5.50 4.90 -17.26
N ARG A 103 -5.06 6.02 -16.69
CA ARG A 103 -4.05 6.07 -15.61
C ARG A 103 -4.72 6.16 -14.25
N TYR A 104 -3.94 5.89 -13.21
CA TYR A 104 -4.40 5.99 -11.82
C TYR A 104 -3.69 7.11 -11.07
N PHE A 105 -4.28 7.49 -9.94
CA PHE A 105 -3.61 8.18 -8.86
C PHE A 105 -4.05 7.58 -7.52
N VAL A 106 -3.10 7.25 -6.64
CA VAL A 106 -3.37 6.63 -5.34
C VAL A 106 -3.16 7.66 -4.24
N LEU A 107 -4.20 7.95 -3.46
CA LEU A 107 -4.16 8.96 -2.40
C LEU A 107 -3.34 8.53 -1.17
N MET A 108 -3.11 7.24 -0.98
CA MET A 108 -2.49 6.66 0.22
C MET A 108 -3.31 6.88 1.50
N GLY A 109 -4.63 6.76 1.36
CA GLY A 109 -5.58 6.88 2.45
C GLY A 109 -6.79 7.71 2.07
N LYS A 110 -7.53 8.10 3.11
CA LYS A 110 -8.73 8.93 3.01
C LYS A 110 -8.72 10.01 4.08
N LEU A 111 -9.51 11.05 3.87
CA LEU A 111 -9.74 12.07 4.89
C LEU A 111 -10.49 11.46 6.06
N SER A 112 -10.00 11.69 7.27
CA SER A 112 -10.66 11.25 8.51
C SER A 112 -10.46 12.30 9.58
N PRO A 113 -11.40 13.26 9.73
CA PRO A 113 -11.33 14.29 10.76
C PRO A 113 -11.28 13.71 12.18
N LEU A 114 -11.94 12.57 12.41
CA LEU A 114 -11.94 11.89 13.71
C LEU A 114 -10.56 11.34 14.07
N ASP A 115 -9.79 10.90 13.08
CA ASP A 115 -8.41 10.41 13.25
C ASP A 115 -7.37 11.53 13.05
N GLY A 116 -7.80 12.77 12.85
CA GLY A 116 -6.94 13.92 12.58
C GLY A 116 -6.24 13.89 11.20
N ILE A 117 -6.72 13.08 10.25
CA ILE A 117 -6.14 12.93 8.91
C ILE A 117 -6.77 13.96 7.97
N GLY A 118 -5.99 14.95 7.56
CA GLY A 118 -6.38 16.01 6.64
C GLY A 118 -5.77 15.86 5.23
N PRO A 119 -6.03 16.84 4.33
CA PRO A 119 -5.55 16.79 2.95
C PRO A 119 -4.02 16.80 2.79
N ARG A 120 -3.28 17.23 3.83
CA ARG A 120 -1.82 17.25 3.85
C ARG A 120 -1.22 15.89 4.18
N ASP A 121 -2.00 15.02 4.81
CA ASP A 121 -1.60 13.69 5.27
C ASP A 121 -1.79 12.62 4.18
N ILE A 122 -2.44 13.00 3.07
CA ILE A 122 -2.67 12.17 1.89
C ILE A 122 -2.13 12.85 0.63
N GLY A 123 -2.06 12.11 -0.47
CA GLY A 123 -1.50 12.54 -1.75
C GLY A 123 -2.28 13.61 -2.52
N VAL A 124 -3.17 14.39 -1.88
CA VAL A 124 -4.07 15.34 -2.56
C VAL A 124 -3.30 16.44 -3.30
N HIS A 125 -2.22 16.96 -2.73
CA HIS A 125 -1.47 18.03 -3.39
C HIS A 125 -0.86 17.57 -4.73
N LYS A 126 -0.29 16.37 -4.74
CA LYS A 126 0.25 15.71 -5.93
C LYS A 126 -0.85 15.30 -6.92
N LEU A 127 -2.04 14.93 -6.42
CA LEU A 127 -3.19 14.66 -7.27
C LEU A 127 -3.58 15.91 -8.06
N ILE A 128 -3.67 17.06 -7.40
CA ILE A 128 -4.06 18.32 -8.05
C ILE A 128 -3.06 18.64 -9.16
N GLU A 129 -1.76 18.61 -8.86
CA GLU A 129 -0.69 18.81 -9.86
C GLU A 129 -0.84 17.86 -11.06
N ARG A 130 -1.12 16.58 -10.80
CA ARG A 130 -1.30 15.57 -11.84
C ARG A 130 -2.59 15.76 -12.65
N ALA A 131 -3.67 16.19 -12.02
CA ALA A 131 -4.96 16.41 -12.67
C ALA A 131 -4.96 17.69 -13.52
N THR A 132 -4.09 18.66 -13.20
CA THR A 132 -4.00 19.94 -13.90
C THR A 132 -2.78 20.06 -14.81
N ASP A 133 -2.15 18.95 -15.20
CA ASP A 133 -0.93 18.93 -16.01
C ASP A 133 -1.14 19.26 -17.50
N GLY A 134 -2.38 19.51 -17.90
CA GLY A 134 -2.77 19.82 -19.28
C GLY A 134 -2.93 18.60 -20.19
N LEU A 135 -2.63 17.39 -19.72
CA LEU A 135 -2.86 16.13 -20.44
C LEU A 135 -4.16 15.48 -19.99
N VAL A 136 -4.46 15.51 -18.70
CA VAL A 136 -5.68 14.95 -18.13
C VAL A 136 -6.91 15.78 -18.54
N GLN A 137 -7.93 15.11 -19.06
CA GLN A 137 -9.21 15.69 -19.49
C GLN A 137 -10.39 15.18 -18.64
N GLU A 138 -10.28 13.97 -18.08
CA GLU A 138 -11.32 13.35 -17.25
C GLU A 138 -10.69 12.82 -15.95
N VAL A 139 -11.26 13.21 -14.81
CA VAL A 139 -10.91 12.68 -13.49
C VAL A 139 -12.07 11.86 -12.96
N ILE A 140 -11.83 10.59 -12.70
CA ILE A 140 -12.80 9.64 -12.15
C ILE A 140 -12.47 9.44 -10.68
N LEU A 141 -13.42 9.74 -9.79
CA LEU A 141 -13.26 9.50 -8.36
C LEU A 141 -13.80 8.10 -8.02
N ALA A 142 -12.89 7.17 -7.76
CA ALA A 142 -13.17 5.79 -7.39
C ALA A 142 -12.74 5.52 -5.94
N THR A 143 -13.04 6.46 -5.05
CA THR A 143 -12.88 6.29 -3.59
C THR A 143 -14.01 5.42 -3.03
N ASN A 144 -13.80 4.85 -1.85
CA ASN A 144 -14.78 3.98 -1.21
C ASN A 144 -16.05 4.76 -0.84
N PHE A 145 -17.18 4.06 -0.78
CA PHE A 145 -18.47 4.64 -0.41
C PHE A 145 -18.63 4.69 1.13
N THR A 146 -17.69 5.34 1.82
CA THR A 146 -17.64 5.45 3.29
C THR A 146 -17.26 6.83 3.76
#